data_AF-A0A9E0N9F3-F1
#
_entry.id   AF-A0A9E0N9F3-F1
#
_cell.length_a   1.000
_cell.length_b   1.000
_cell.length_c   1.000
_cell.angle_alpha   90.00
_cell.angle_beta   90.00
_cell.angle_gamma   90.00
#
_symmetry.space_group_name_H-M   'P 1'
#
loop_
_entity.id
_entity.type
_entity.pdbx_description
1 polymer ?
#
loop_
_entity_poly.entity_id
_entity_poly.type
_entity_poly.pdbx_seq_one_letter_code
_entity_poly.pdbx_strand_id
1 'polypeptide(L)'
;MPRRDDLDEPPGSGAGPVVPVGTTAATPVDEPPVVARMVIEIRSDGRRTIARGALEDVASGQRTAIEARGSTPVQLALELARVMVRLPRLVVGQVRRRGLLGRGPR
;
A
#
# COMPACT_ATOMS: atom_id res chain seq x y z
N MET A 1 -42.43 45.77 -10.47
CA MET A 1 -42.10 44.39 -10.89
C MET A 1 -40.59 44.30 -11.13
N PRO A 2 -39.76 43.97 -10.12
CA PRO A 2 -38.35 43.67 -10.34
C PRO A 2 -38.13 42.18 -10.72
N ARG A 3 -37.06 41.90 -11.48
CA ARG A 3 -36.74 40.63 -12.15
C ARG A 3 -36.31 39.52 -11.16
N ARG A 4 -36.58 38.26 -11.54
CA ARG A 4 -36.27 37.02 -10.80
C ARG A 4 -34.91 36.42 -11.21
N ASP A 5 -33.85 37.21 -11.27
CA ASP A 5 -32.54 36.70 -11.75
C ASP A 5 -31.43 36.77 -10.69
N ASP A 6 -31.79 37.04 -9.44
CA ASP A 6 -30.88 36.88 -8.31
C ASP A 6 -31.13 35.52 -7.63
N LEU A 7 -30.06 34.72 -7.50
CA LEU A 7 -29.91 33.43 -6.77
C LEU A 7 -29.91 32.16 -7.63
N ASP A 8 -28.73 31.78 -8.17
CA ASP A 8 -28.01 30.57 -7.73
C ASP A 8 -26.69 30.44 -8.52
N GLU A 9 -25.63 31.09 -8.03
CA GLU A 9 -24.27 30.75 -8.46
C GLU A 9 -23.86 29.48 -7.68
N PRO A 10 -23.56 28.35 -8.34
CA PRO A 10 -23.22 27.12 -7.62
C PRO A 10 -21.96 27.35 -6.79
N PRO A 11 -21.91 26.93 -5.51
CA PRO A 11 -20.75 27.16 -4.68
C PRO A 11 -19.54 26.49 -5.33
N GLY A 12 -18.54 27.31 -5.63
CA GLY A 12 -17.26 26.87 -6.17
C GLY A 12 -16.74 25.69 -5.37
N SER A 13 -16.47 24.60 -6.09
CA SER A 13 -15.81 23.42 -5.58
C SER A 13 -14.43 23.83 -5.04
N GLY A 14 -14.39 24.17 -3.76
CA GLY A 14 -13.18 24.39 -2.99
C GLY A 14 -12.39 23.09 -2.89
N ALA A 15 -11.67 22.74 -3.95
CA ALA A 15 -10.56 21.81 -3.88
C ALA A 15 -9.47 22.50 -3.06
N GLY A 16 -9.60 22.43 -1.73
CA GLY A 16 -8.51 22.76 -0.83
C GLY A 16 -7.27 21.94 -1.19
N PRO A 17 -6.07 22.45 -0.92
CA PRO A 17 -4.85 21.73 -1.24
C PRO A 17 -4.87 20.36 -0.55
N VAL A 18 -4.81 19.29 -1.35
CA VAL A 18 -4.58 17.94 -0.85
C VAL A 18 -3.18 17.92 -0.24
N VAL A 19 -3.10 18.07 1.07
CA VAL A 19 -1.85 17.95 1.80
C VAL A 19 -1.41 16.49 1.70
N PRO A 20 -0.24 16.18 1.12
CA PRO A 20 0.27 14.82 1.16
C PRO A 20 0.59 14.50 2.62
N VAL A 21 -0.21 13.64 3.23
CA VAL A 21 0.08 13.06 4.55
C VAL A 21 1.27 12.12 4.36
N GLY A 22 2.47 12.69 4.38
CA GLY A 22 3.70 11.94 4.60
C GLY A 22 3.73 11.50 6.05
N THR A 23 3.05 10.40 6.38
CA THR A 23 3.18 9.78 7.70
C THR A 23 4.55 9.10 7.78
N THR A 24 5.56 9.84 8.20
CA THR A 24 6.65 9.24 8.97
C THR A 24 6.10 9.03 10.38
N ALA A 25 5.33 7.96 10.58
CA ALA A 25 5.02 7.50 11.93
C ALA A 25 6.34 7.02 12.53
N ALA A 26 6.78 7.64 13.63
CA ALA A 26 7.82 7.06 14.45
C ALA A 26 7.36 5.66 14.86
N THR A 27 8.12 4.63 14.49
CA THR A 27 7.81 3.24 14.85
C THR A 27 7.70 3.15 16.38
N PRO A 28 6.56 2.71 16.93
CA PRO A 28 6.47 2.45 18.37
C PRO A 28 7.52 1.40 18.75
N VAL A 29 8.14 1.57 19.92
CA VAL A 29 9.36 0.85 20.35
C VAL A 29 9.17 -0.68 20.40
N ASP A 30 7.92 -1.15 20.38
CA ASP A 30 7.53 -2.57 20.47
C ASP A 30 7.05 -3.21 19.15
N GLU A 31 7.12 -2.53 18.00
CA GLU A 31 6.69 -3.12 16.71
C GLU A 31 7.78 -4.01 16.08
N PRO A 32 7.43 -5.17 15.48
CA PRO A 32 8.37 -5.96 14.69
C PRO A 32 9.00 -5.14 13.55
N PRO A 33 10.24 -5.46 13.14
CA PRO A 33 10.89 -4.74 12.06
C PRO A 33 10.13 -4.90 10.75
N VAL A 34 10.11 -3.86 9.92
CA VAL A 34 9.61 -3.93 8.54
C VAL A 34 10.49 -4.86 7.72
N VAL A 35 9.95 -5.99 7.29
CA VAL A 35 10.67 -6.99 6.49
C VAL A 35 10.31 -6.96 5.00
N ALA A 36 9.22 -6.29 4.63
CA ALA A 36 8.81 -6.14 3.24
C ALA A 36 7.98 -4.85 3.06
N ARG A 37 7.98 -4.31 1.84
CA ARG A 37 7.20 -3.13 1.45
C ARG A 37 6.48 -3.37 0.13
N MET A 38 5.18 -3.15 0.09
CA MET A 38 4.38 -3.26 -1.13
C MET A 38 3.81 -1.90 -1.51
N VAL A 39 4.01 -1.49 -2.75
CA VAL A 39 3.41 -0.27 -3.31
C VAL A 39 2.71 -0.64 -4.61
N ILE A 40 1.42 -0.31 -4.70
CA ILE A 40 0.58 -0.59 -5.87
C ILE A 40 -0.28 0.62 -6.23
N GLU A 41 -0.46 0.84 -7.52
CA GLU A 41 -1.49 1.70 -8.09
C GLU A 41 -2.71 0.86 -8.41
N ILE A 42 -3.91 1.33 -8.06
CA ILE A 42 -5.18 0.67 -8.40
C ILE A 42 -5.96 1.58 -9.36
N ARG A 43 -6.28 1.06 -10.54
CA ARG A 43 -7.10 1.74 -11.56
C ARG A 43 -8.42 0.99 -11.72
N SER A 44 -9.54 1.70 -11.63
CA SER A 44 -10.87 1.12 -11.76
C SER A 44 -11.77 1.97 -12.65
N ASP A 45 -12.53 1.33 -13.53
CA ASP A 45 -13.58 1.96 -14.35
C ASP A 45 -15.00 1.55 -13.89
N GLY A 46 -15.11 0.87 -12.75
CA GLY A 46 -16.38 0.36 -12.21
C GLY A 46 -16.79 -1.03 -12.71
N ARG A 47 -16.18 -1.54 -13.80
CA ARG A 47 -16.38 -2.92 -14.28
C ARG A 47 -15.11 -3.75 -14.23
N ARG A 48 -13.96 -3.10 -14.34
CA ARG A 48 -12.64 -3.70 -14.33
C ARG A 48 -11.75 -2.93 -13.38
N THR A 49 -11.03 -3.66 -12.56
CA THR A 49 -10.01 -3.13 -11.68
C THR A 49 -8.68 -3.82 -11.94
N ILE A 50 -7.61 -3.02 -11.99
CA ILE A 50 -6.24 -3.47 -12.20
C ILE A 50 -5.38 -2.84 -11.11
N ALA A 51 -4.63 -3.66 -10.37
CA ALA A 51 -3.60 -3.21 -9.46
C ALA A 51 -2.21 -3.54 -10.02
N ARG A 52 -1.30 -2.56 -10.03
CA ARG A 52 0.07 -2.69 -10.57
C ARG A 52 1.08 -2.05 -9.66
N GLY A 53 2.20 -2.72 -9.44
CA GLY A 53 3.28 -2.16 -8.63
C GLY A 53 4.35 -3.17 -8.33
N ALA A 54 4.89 -3.14 -7.11
CA ALA A 54 5.95 -4.03 -6.70
C ALA A 54 5.91 -4.36 -5.20
N LEU A 55 6.44 -5.53 -4.86
CA LEU A 55 6.86 -5.89 -3.52
C LEU A 55 8.39 -5.86 -3.45
N GLU A 56 8.92 -5.24 -2.40
CA GLU A 56 10.31 -5.22 -2.03
C GLU A 56 10.52 -6.04 -0.75
N ASP A 57 11.47 -6.97 -0.77
CA ASP A 57 12.02 -7.61 0.42
C ASP A 57 13.13 -6.72 1.00
N VAL A 58 12.89 -6.18 2.19
CA VAL A 58 13.81 -5.22 2.82
C VAL A 58 15.11 -5.89 3.24
N ALA A 59 15.10 -7.20 3.53
CA ALA A 59 16.29 -7.91 3.99
C ALA A 59 17.29 -8.17 2.84
N SER A 60 16.77 -8.47 1.64
CA SER A 60 17.59 -8.80 0.47
C SER A 60 17.69 -7.69 -0.59
N GLY A 61 16.85 -6.65 -0.49
CA GLY A 61 16.69 -5.61 -1.51
C GLY A 61 16.04 -6.10 -2.81
N GLN A 62 15.54 -7.33 -2.85
CA GLN A 62 14.93 -7.90 -4.04
C GLN A 62 13.54 -7.31 -4.28
N ARG A 63 13.26 -6.98 -5.55
CA ARG A 63 11.99 -6.37 -5.96
C ARG A 63 11.28 -7.24 -6.99
N THR A 64 10.03 -7.57 -6.72
CA THR A 64 9.18 -8.37 -7.63
C THR A 64 7.99 -7.53 -8.09
N ALA A 65 7.73 -7.52 -9.38
CA ALA A 65 6.57 -6.84 -9.96
C ALA A 65 5.26 -7.54 -9.55
N ILE A 66 4.22 -6.74 -9.32
CA ILE A 66 2.87 -7.20 -8.99
C ILE A 66 1.92 -6.70 -10.06
N GLU A 67 1.10 -7.62 -10.60
CA GLU A 67 -0.11 -7.30 -11.33
C GLU A 67 -1.25 -8.17 -10.83
N ALA A 68 -2.35 -7.55 -10.43
CA ALA A 68 -3.58 -8.24 -10.04
C ALA A 68 -4.77 -7.62 -10.79
N ARG A 69 -5.75 -8.44 -11.15
CA ARG A 69 -6.94 -8.01 -11.90
C ARG A 69 -8.20 -8.59 -11.24
N GLY A 70 -9.27 -7.83 -11.21
CA GLY A 70 -10.56 -8.29 -10.71
C GLY A 70 -11.70 -7.46 -11.30
N SER A 71 -12.91 -8.03 -11.35
CA SER A 71 -14.14 -7.28 -11.66
C SER A 71 -14.91 -6.86 -10.40
N THR A 72 -14.44 -7.28 -9.22
CA THR A 72 -14.98 -6.89 -7.91
C THR A 72 -13.86 -6.65 -6.90
N PRO A 73 -14.11 -5.87 -5.82
CA PRO A 73 -13.11 -5.64 -4.77
C PRO A 73 -12.61 -6.92 -4.10
N VAL A 74 -13.51 -7.88 -3.87
CA VAL A 74 -13.18 -9.17 -3.25
C VAL A 74 -12.27 -10.00 -4.14
N GLN A 75 -12.52 -10.05 -5.45
CA GLN A 75 -11.64 -10.74 -6.39
C GLN A 75 -10.25 -10.12 -6.44
N LEU A 76 -10.16 -8.78 -6.44
CA LEU A 76 -8.87 -8.09 -6.43
C LEU A 76 -8.06 -8.44 -5.17
N ALA A 77 -8.71 -8.42 -4.01
CA ALA A 77 -8.08 -8.79 -2.74
C ALA A 77 -7.56 -10.24 -2.76
N LEU A 78 -8.34 -11.17 -3.33
CA LEU A 78 -7.95 -12.57 -3.44
C LEU A 78 -6.75 -12.76 -4.38
N GLU A 79 -6.72 -12.05 -5.51
CA GLU A 79 -5.58 -12.09 -6.45
C GLU A 79 -4.31 -11.48 -5.83
N LEU A 80 -4.42 -10.38 -5.08
CA LEU A 80 -3.29 -9.83 -4.32
C LEU A 80 -2.78 -10.82 -3.26
N ALA A 81 -3.69 -11.47 -2.52
CA ALA A 81 -3.31 -12.49 -1.55
C ALA A 81 -2.55 -13.67 -2.20
N ARG A 82 -2.97 -14.09 -3.40
CA ARG A 82 -2.26 -15.13 -4.16
C ARG A 82 -0.85 -14.72 -4.54
N VAL A 83 -0.66 -13.46 -4.95
CA VAL A 83 0.69 -12.93 -5.23
C VAL A 83 1.55 -13.00 -3.97
N MET A 84 1.03 -12.54 -2.82
CA MET A 84 1.75 -12.58 -1.54
C MET A 84 2.17 -13.99 -1.11
N VAL A 85 1.31 -15.00 -1.32
CA VAL A 85 1.61 -16.39 -0.95
C VAL A 85 2.61 -17.06 -1.91
N ARG A 86 2.65 -16.65 -3.18
CA ARG A 86 3.53 -17.21 -4.20
C ARG A 86 4.95 -16.65 -4.19
N LEU A 87 5.15 -15.53 -3.49
CA LEU A 87 6.48 -14.96 -3.34
C LEU A 87 7.35 -15.94 -2.55
N PRO A 88 8.55 -16.30 -3.05
CA PRO A 88 9.44 -17.19 -2.33
C PRO A 88 9.68 -16.64 -0.92
N ARG A 89 9.75 -17.53 0.07
CA ARG A 89 9.90 -17.25 1.52
C ARG A 89 11.24 -16.58 1.89
N LEU A 90 11.73 -15.66 1.08
CA LEU A 90 12.91 -14.84 1.31
C LEU A 90 12.81 -14.07 2.64
N VAL A 91 11.58 -13.73 3.04
CA VAL A 91 11.24 -12.96 4.24
C VAL A 91 11.35 -13.76 5.55
N VAL A 92 11.08 -15.08 5.56
CA VAL A 92 10.96 -15.86 6.81
C VAL A 92 12.30 -16.47 7.26
N GLY A 93 13.20 -16.75 6.32
CA GLY A 93 14.47 -17.42 6.61
C GLY A 93 15.52 -16.54 7.30
N GLN A 94 15.48 -15.23 7.10
CA GLN A 94 16.57 -14.33 7.53
C GLN A 94 16.37 -13.73 8.93
N VAL A 95 15.13 -13.55 9.40
CA VAL A 95 14.84 -13.05 10.75
C VAL A 95 15.39 -14.00 11.83
N ARG A 96 15.39 -15.31 11.57
CA ARG A 96 15.91 -16.31 12.51
C ARG A 96 17.43 -16.27 12.71
N ARG A 97 18.20 -15.77 11.72
CA ARG A 97 19.67 -15.79 11.82
C ARG A 97 20.24 -14.68 12.71
N ARG A 98 19.49 -13.58 12.92
CA ARG A 98 19.99 -12.44 13.70
C ARG A 98 19.75 -12.56 15.21
N GLY A 99 18.83 -13.42 15.65
CA GLY A 99 18.58 -13.69 17.08
C GLY A 99 19.59 -14.64 17.76
N LEU A 100 20.41 -15.35 16.99
CA LEU A 100 21.30 -16.41 17.51
C LEU A 100 22.77 -15.98 17.72
N LEU A 101 23.17 -14.77 17.27
CA LEU A 101 24.56 -14.28 17.40
C LEU A 101 24.76 -13.22 18.51
N GLY A 102 23.76 -12.98 19.36
CA GLY A 102 23.77 -11.91 20.35
C GLY A 102 24.21 -12.29 21.78
N ARG A 103 24.67 -13.52 22.04
CA ARG A 103 25.09 -13.92 23.39
C ARG A 103 26.58 -14.28 23.42
N GLY A 104 27.41 -13.26 23.62
CA GLY A 104 28.82 -13.44 23.99
C GLY A 104 28.96 -13.94 25.43
N PRO A 105 30.03 -14.70 25.75
CA PRO A 105 30.36 -15.09 27.11
C PRO A 105 30.95 -13.88 27.86
N ARG A 106 30.61 -13.78 29.15
CA ARG A 106 31.33 -12.94 30.10
C ARG A 106 32.50 -13.72 30.66
#